data_AF-A0A7C7KQ40-F1
#
_entry.id   AF-A0A7C7KQ40-F1
#
_cell.length_a   1.000
_cell.length_b   1.000
_cell.length_c   1.000
_cell.angle_alpha   90.00
_cell.angle_beta   90.00
_cell.angle_gamma   90.00
#
_symmetry.space_group_name_H-M   'P 1'
#
loop_
_entity.id
_entity.type
_entity.pdbx_description
1 polymer ?
#
loop_
_entity_poly.entity_id
_entity_poly.type
_entity_poly.pdbx_seq_one_letter_code
_entity_poly.pdbx_strand_id
1 'polypeptide(L)'
;MIKTVVGSYPVVTREPKHLWEKILDILGLYDRYKYAIERAVKDQLRAGIDIVSDGQVRGDMVEIFVNGEGFTIEPWAHLLEENL
;
A
#
# COMPACT_ATOMS: atom_id res chain seq x y z
N MET A 1 -26.85 9.33 -1.27
CA MET A 1 -25.82 9.56 -0.24
C MET A 1 -24.49 9.16 -0.84
N ILE A 2 -23.47 10.02 -0.78
CA ILE A 2 -22.13 9.71 -1.30
C ILE A 2 -21.45 8.74 -0.34
N LYS A 3 -20.84 7.67 -0.86
CA LYS A 3 -20.13 6.63 -0.11
C LYS A 3 -18.63 6.71 -0.38
N THR A 4 -17.85 6.56 0.68
CA THR A 4 -16.39 6.49 0.61
C THR A 4 -15.86 5.50 1.66
N VAL A 5 -14.55 5.26 1.64
CA VAL A 5 -13.83 4.39 2.58
C VAL A 5 -12.85 5.23 3.40
N VAL A 6 -12.40 4.70 4.54
CA VAL A 6 -11.44 5.39 5.41
C VAL A 6 -10.00 5.36 4.89
N GLY A 7 -9.68 4.44 3.98
CA GLY A 7 -8.35 4.37 3.36
C GLY A 7 -7.89 2.95 3.11
N SER A 8 -7.54 2.23 4.17
CA SER A 8 -6.82 0.95 4.11
C SER A 8 -7.58 -0.19 3.41
N TYR A 9 -6.82 -1.03 2.70
CA TYR A 9 -7.31 -2.22 2.01
C TYR A 9 -6.24 -3.34 2.06
N PRO A 10 -6.62 -4.63 2.06
CA PRO A 10 -5.66 -5.73 2.13
C PRO A 10 -4.56 -5.66 1.07
N VAL A 11 -3.30 -5.71 1.53
CA VAL A 11 -2.12 -5.62 0.67
C VAL A 11 -1.84 -6.98 0.04
N VAL A 12 -2.09 -7.09 -1.27
CA VAL A 12 -1.71 -8.27 -2.06
C VAL A 12 -0.84 -7.81 -3.21
N THR A 13 0.46 -8.01 -3.07
CA THR A 13 1.46 -7.63 -4.07
C THR A 13 1.59 -8.71 -5.15
N ARG A 14 2.24 -8.35 -6.26
CA ARG A 14 2.52 -9.27 -7.36
C ARG A 14 3.99 -9.26 -7.72
N GLU A 15 4.60 -10.44 -7.66
CA GLU A 15 5.96 -10.66 -8.14
C GLU A 15 6.07 -10.44 -9.67
N PRO A 16 7.22 -9.96 -10.16
CA PRO A 16 7.47 -9.78 -11.59
C PRO A 16 7.44 -11.13 -12.32
N LYS A 17 6.61 -11.24 -13.36
CA LYS A 17 6.40 -12.50 -14.11
C LYS A 17 7.19 -12.53 -15.41
N HIS A 18 7.21 -11.40 -16.12
CA HIS A 18 7.84 -11.31 -17.43
C HIS A 18 9.33 -10.94 -17.32
N LEU A 19 10.13 -11.35 -18.31
CA LEU A 19 11.57 -11.04 -18.37
C LEU A 19 11.85 -9.53 -18.21
N TRP A 20 11.07 -8.68 -18.89
CA TRP A 20 11.20 -7.23 -18.76
C TRP A 20 10.85 -6.71 -17.37
N GLU A 21 9.84 -7.26 -16.71
CA GLU A 21 9.49 -6.89 -15.32
C GLU A 21 10.61 -7.26 -14.35
N LYS A 22 11.26 -8.41 -14.55
CA LYS A 22 12.43 -8.82 -13.76
C LYS A 22 13.61 -7.88 -13.97
N ILE A 23 13.85 -7.43 -15.20
CA ILE A 23 14.89 -6.43 -15.50
C ILE A 23 14.57 -5.11 -14.78
N LEU A 24 13.32 -4.64 -14.85
CA LEU A 24 12.90 -3.43 -14.13
C LEU A 24 13.04 -3.58 -12.62
N ASP A 25 12.75 -4.75 -12.07
CA ASP A 25 12.87 -5.04 -10.63
C ASP A 25 14.34 -5.04 -10.18
N ILE A 26 15.25 -5.61 -10.97
CA ILE A 26 16.70 -5.54 -10.72
C ILE A 26 17.19 -4.08 -10.74
N LEU A 27 16.62 -3.24 -11.61
CA LEU A 27 16.93 -1.80 -11.67
C LEU A 27 16.22 -0.98 -10.59
N GLY A 28 15.39 -1.60 -9.73
CA GLY A 28 14.62 -0.91 -8.69
C GLY A 28 13.45 -0.07 -9.21
N LEU A 29 13.06 -0.26 -10.47
CA LEU A 29 12.00 0.51 -11.16
C LEU A 29 10.67 -0.24 -11.25
N TYR A 30 10.61 -1.51 -10.82
CA TYR A 30 9.37 -2.27 -10.79
C TYR A 30 8.52 -1.90 -9.57
N ASP A 31 7.32 -1.39 -9.82
CA ASP A 31 6.36 -1.07 -8.76
C ASP A 31 5.58 -2.33 -8.32
N ARG A 32 6.06 -2.95 -7.23
CA ARG A 32 5.45 -4.14 -6.62
C ARG A 32 4.02 -3.89 -6.08
N TYR A 33 3.65 -2.63 -5.84
CA TYR A 33 2.35 -2.24 -5.29
C TYR A 33 1.30 -1.91 -6.34
N LYS A 34 1.68 -1.73 -7.61
CA LYS A 34 0.75 -1.39 -8.69
C LYS A 34 -0.46 -2.33 -8.74
N TYR A 35 -0.21 -3.64 -8.62
CA TYR A 35 -1.30 -4.63 -8.62
C TYR A 35 -2.23 -4.49 -7.40
N ALA A 36 -1.67 -4.21 -6.22
CA ALA A 36 -2.45 -4.02 -4.99
C ALA A 36 -3.37 -2.79 -5.11
N ILE A 37 -2.87 -1.67 -5.64
CA ILE A 37 -3.65 -0.45 -5.90
C ILE A 37 -4.77 -0.74 -6.90
N GLU A 38 -4.45 -1.39 -8.03
CA GLU A 38 -5.45 -1.74 -9.03
C GLU A 38 -6.57 -2.59 -8.44
N ARG A 39 -6.22 -3.55 -7.58
CA ARG A 39 -7.21 -4.41 -6.91
C ARG A 39 -8.08 -3.60 -5.95
N ALA A 40 -7.48 -2.77 -5.09
CA ALA A 40 -8.21 -1.92 -4.13
C ALA A 40 -9.24 -1.05 -4.85
N VAL A 41 -8.84 -0.38 -5.93
CA VAL A 41 -9.73 0.47 -6.73
C VAL A 41 -10.83 -0.35 -7.40
N LYS A 42 -10.50 -1.47 -8.05
CA LYS A 42 -11.49 -2.32 -8.73
C LYS A 42 -12.54 -2.87 -7.75
N ASP A 43 -12.13 -3.28 -6.55
CA ASP A 43 -13.03 -3.83 -5.55
C ASP A 43 -13.94 -2.74 -4.95
N GLN A 44 -13.42 -1.53 -4.71
CA GLN A 44 -14.22 -0.39 -4.27
C GLN A 44 -15.25 0.05 -5.34
N LEU A 45 -14.86 0.08 -6.62
CA LEU A 45 -15.78 0.37 -7.73
C LEU A 45 -16.89 -0.69 -7.82
N ARG A 46 -16.56 -1.99 -7.68
CA ARG A 46 -17.56 -3.08 -7.66
C ARG A 46 -18.50 -2.99 -6.47
N ALA A 47 -18.02 -2.50 -5.32
CA ALA A 47 -18.84 -2.24 -4.14
C ALA A 47 -19.72 -0.97 -4.28
N GLY A 48 -19.57 -0.23 -5.39
CA GLY A 48 -20.30 1.01 -5.65
C GLY A 48 -19.87 2.16 -4.74
N ILE A 49 -18.58 2.23 -4.37
CA ILE A 49 -18.00 3.39 -3.69
C ILE A 49 -17.87 4.56 -4.66
N ASP A 50 -18.31 5.75 -4.26
CA ASP A 50 -18.36 6.94 -5.11
C ASP A 50 -17.00 7.68 -5.15
N ILE A 51 -16.31 7.75 -4.00
CA ILE A 51 -14.97 8.32 -3.87
C ILE A 51 -14.04 7.24 -3.34
N VAL A 52 -13.10 6.81 -4.17
CA VAL A 52 -12.19 5.68 -3.89
C VAL A 52 -10.88 6.13 -3.24
N SER A 53 -10.26 5.23 -2.48
CA SER A 53 -8.87 5.35 -2.00
C SER A 53 -7.92 4.44 -2.79
N ASP A 54 -6.61 4.63 -2.61
CA ASP A 54 -5.57 3.74 -3.12
C ASP A 54 -5.33 2.49 -2.25
N GLY A 55 -6.02 2.40 -1.10
CA GLY A 55 -5.93 1.27 -0.17
C GLY A 55 -4.81 1.36 0.85
N GLN A 56 -4.04 2.45 0.94
CA GLN A 56 -2.84 2.55 1.81
C GLN A 56 -1.89 1.35 1.65
N VAL A 57 -1.75 0.83 0.42
CA VAL A 57 -1.07 -0.46 0.20
C VAL A 57 0.46 -0.38 0.22
N ARG A 58 1.03 0.83 0.33
CA ARG A 58 2.48 1.08 0.22
C ARG A 58 3.21 1.13 1.57
N GLY A 59 2.51 1.18 2.70
CA GLY A 59 3.13 1.29 4.01
C GLY A 59 2.15 1.65 5.12
N ASP A 60 2.67 1.72 6.34
CA ASP A 60 1.94 2.24 7.49
C ASP A 60 1.62 3.74 7.33
N MET A 61 0.53 4.18 7.97
CA MET A 61 -0.02 5.54 7.88
C MET A 61 0.96 6.61 8.39
N VAL A 62 1.79 6.29 9.38
CA VAL A 62 2.75 7.22 9.98
C VAL A 62 4.15 6.95 9.45
N GLU A 63 4.55 5.68 9.44
CA GLU A 63 5.92 5.27 9.10
C GLU A 63 6.35 5.79 7.71
N ILE A 64 5.43 5.79 6.74
CA ILE A 64 5.71 6.25 5.38
C ILE A 64 6.18 7.71 5.31
N PHE A 65 5.81 8.54 6.28
CA PHE A 65 6.19 9.96 6.32
C PHE A 65 7.41 10.24 7.19
N VAL A 66 7.68 9.37 8.19
CA VAL A 66 8.76 9.57 9.16
C VAL A 66 10.02 8.76 8.85
N ASN A 67 10.02 7.93 7.80
CA ASN A 67 11.19 7.16 7.36
C ASN A 67 12.24 8.03 6.62
N GLY A 68 12.42 9.28 7.06
CA GLY A 68 13.31 10.29 6.48
C GLY A 68 14.11 11.04 7.54
N GLU A 69 14.81 12.10 7.15
CA GLU A 69 15.68 12.84 8.05
C GLU A 69 14.89 13.54 9.18
N GLY A 70 15.37 13.42 10.42
CA GLY A 70 14.83 14.14 11.58
C GLY A 70 13.86 13.35 12.46
N PHE A 71 13.57 12.08 12.13
CA PHE A 71 12.79 11.17 12.97
C PHE A 71 13.61 9.92 13.31
N THR A 72 13.32 9.33 14.47
CA THR A 72 13.88 8.03 14.86
C THR A 72 12.73 7.06 15.05
N ILE A 73 12.74 5.98 14.27
CA ILE A 73 11.76 4.91 14.41
C ILE A 73 12.32 3.88 15.38
N GLU A 74 11.62 3.81 16.49
CA GLU A 74 11.73 2.78 17.51
C GLU A 74 11.46 1.32 17.08
N PRO A 75 12.41 0.35 17.09
CA PRO A 75 12.11 -1.03 16.69
C PRO A 75 11.02 -1.73 17.51
N TRP A 76 10.72 -1.26 18.73
CA TRP A 76 9.69 -1.82 19.60
C TRP A 76 8.29 -1.23 19.42
N ALA A 77 8.10 -0.26 18.52
CA ALA A 77 6.90 0.57 18.48
C ALA A 77 5.77 -0.23 17.85
N HIS A 78 6.14 -1.04 16.87
CA HIS A 78 5.28 -2.02 16.21
C HIS A 78 4.68 -3.04 17.19
N LEU A 79 5.32 -3.31 18.34
CA LEU A 79 4.83 -4.26 19.35
C LEU A 79 3.75 -3.67 20.27
N LEU A 80 3.59 -2.34 20.30
CA LEU A 80 2.52 -1.68 21.05
C LEU A 80 1.19 -1.71 20.31
N GLU A 81 1.21 -1.75 18.98
CA GLU A 81 0.01 -1.85 18.13
C GLU A 81 -0.61 -3.24 18.14
N GLU A 82 0.20 -4.30 18.28
CA GLU A 82 -0.31 -5.69 18.35
C GLU A 82 -1.00 -6.05 19.68
N ASN A 83 -0.91 -5.17 20.70
CA ASN A 83 -1.44 -5.39 22.05
C ASN A 83 -2.63 -4.47 22.42
N LEU A 84 -3.21 -3.75 21.46
CA LEU A 84 -4.42 -2.93 21.59
C LEU A 84 -5.56 -3.50 20.74
#